data_AF-A0A1I5K1U6-F1
#
_entry.id   AF-A0A1I5K1U6-F1
#
_cell.length_a   1.000
_cell.length_b   1.000
_cell.length_c   1.000
_cell.angle_alpha   90.00
_cell.angle_beta   90.00
_cell.angle_gamma   90.00
#
_symmetry.space_group_name_H-M   'P 1'
#
loop_
_entity.id
_entity.type
_entity.pdbx_description
1 polymer ?
#
loop_
_entity_poly.entity_id
_entity_poly.type
_entity_poly.pdbx_seq_one_letter_code
_entity_poly.pdbx_strand_id
1 'polypeptide(L)'
;MDEIIPLPLDLVPDLQRTVQRKLGRCMLQLQQYERLLKAMVAHSELSGPPERLQAIRDEKVACAHKKTLGTLVGMLTESYLKLPDLADEPEQAEPSDQIWISFRCQMELSEEHYAETKAALKELVDLRNELVHHFLPRFDLWSVDGCAAAESYLDESYETIDGHYLTLRDWAKSMDKARQLMASFIQSKEYEDAVVNGIWGDGTVHWPSSGITTCLREAETKLAQAGWTPLFEAIHWIAKTYPEQTPKRYGCGSWRHVIHESQQFEIRKQSQADNGATVVWYRSRPRETSKEQE
;
A
#
# COMPACT_ATOMS: atom_id res chain seq x y z
N MET A 1 45.73 4.98 67.57
CA MET A 1 45.23 5.57 66.32
C MET A 1 44.26 4.54 65.76
N ASP A 2 43.01 4.61 66.20
CA ASP A 2 41.95 3.77 65.63
C ASP A 2 41.54 4.39 64.29
N GLU A 3 41.82 3.65 63.23
CA GLU A 3 41.37 3.97 61.88
C GLU A 3 39.85 3.78 61.85
N ILE A 4 39.13 4.89 61.88
CA ILE A 4 37.68 4.93 61.68
C ILE A 4 37.44 4.55 60.22
N ILE A 5 37.19 3.27 59.96
CA ILE A 5 36.63 2.80 58.69
C ILE A 5 35.27 3.49 58.55
N PRO A 6 35.04 4.32 57.52
CA PRO A 6 33.72 4.90 57.30
C PRO A 6 32.74 3.77 57.01
N LEU A 7 31.67 3.69 57.79
CA LEU A 7 30.54 2.79 57.52
C LEU A 7 30.08 2.93 56.07
N PRO A 8 29.55 1.85 55.44
CA PRO A 8 29.08 1.93 54.07
C PRO A 8 28.02 3.03 53.99
N LEU A 9 28.26 4.03 53.15
CA LEU A 9 27.23 4.92 52.65
C LEU A 9 26.03 4.05 52.25
N ASP A 10 24.83 4.43 52.65
CA ASP A 10 23.60 3.76 52.23
C ASP A 10 23.65 3.60 50.69
N LEU A 11 23.85 2.37 50.21
CA LEU A 11 24.06 2.05 48.80
C LEU A 11 22.73 2.08 48.04
N VAL A 12 21.60 2.00 48.76
CA VAL A 12 20.27 1.87 48.19
C VAL A 12 19.90 3.08 47.31
N PRO A 13 20.12 4.35 47.69
CA PRO A 13 19.88 5.50 46.82
C PRO A 13 20.64 5.48 45.49
N ASP A 14 21.90 4.99 45.47
CA ASP A 14 22.69 4.88 44.24
C ASP A 14 22.17 3.76 43.32
N LEU A 15 21.78 2.63 43.91
CA LEU A 15 21.17 1.53 43.18
C LEU A 15 19.79 1.92 42.62
N GLN A 16 18.96 2.63 43.40
CA GLN A 16 17.68 3.18 42.95
C GLN A 16 17.85 4.11 41.74
N ARG A 17 18.83 5.03 41.77
CA ARG A 17 19.14 5.89 40.62
C ARG A 17 19.51 5.08 39.37
N THR A 18 20.26 4.00 39.56
CA THR A 18 20.66 3.12 38.45
C THR A 18 19.45 2.39 37.86
N VAL A 19 18.60 1.81 38.71
CA VAL A 19 17.33 1.17 38.29
C VAL A 19 16.44 2.16 37.55
N GLN A 20 16.24 3.37 38.07
CA GLN A 20 15.42 4.41 37.43
C GLN A 20 15.95 4.79 36.04
N ARG A 21 17.28 4.94 35.89
CA ARG A 21 17.91 5.22 34.59
C ARG A 21 17.69 4.07 33.60
N LYS A 22 17.84 2.82 34.03
CA LYS A 22 17.66 1.64 33.17
C LYS A 22 16.19 1.42 32.78
N LEU A 23 15.26 1.68 33.70
CA LEU A 23 13.83 1.68 33.39
C LEU A 23 13.52 2.75 32.35
N GLY A 24 14.06 3.97 32.51
CA GLY A 24 13.94 5.05 31.54
C GLY A 24 14.48 4.66 30.15
N ARG A 25 15.63 3.97 30.09
CA ARG A 25 16.20 3.43 28.85
C ARG A 25 15.24 2.46 28.15
N CYS A 26 14.66 1.51 28.89
CA CYS A 26 13.67 0.56 28.34
C CYS A 26 12.43 1.29 27.80
N MET A 27 11.92 2.27 28.55
CA MET A 27 10.75 3.06 28.14
C MET A 27 11.00 3.85 26.85
N LEU A 28 12.18 4.47 26.70
CA LEU A 28 12.55 5.16 25.47
C LEU A 28 12.66 4.21 24.27
N GLN A 29 13.17 3.00 24.47
CA GLN A 29 13.26 2.01 23.40
C GLN A 29 11.88 1.50 22.98
N LEU A 30 10.98 1.24 23.94
CA LEU A 30 9.58 0.91 23.65
C LEU A 30 8.85 2.04 22.91
N GLN A 31 9.10 3.30 23.27
CA GLN A 31 8.52 4.45 22.56
C GLN A 31 9.04 4.57 21.13
N GLN A 32 10.32 4.28 20.88
CA GLN A 32 10.88 4.24 19.52
C GLN A 32 10.26 3.11 18.70
N TYR A 33 10.11 1.92 19.29
CA TYR A 33 9.41 0.80 18.68
C TYR A 33 7.97 1.18 18.31
N GLU A 34 7.18 1.71 19.26
CA GLU A 34 5.80 2.09 19.01
C GLU A 34 5.69 3.17 17.93
N ARG A 35 6.59 4.16 17.93
CA ARG A 35 6.62 5.21 16.91
C ARG A 35 6.89 4.65 15.51
N LEU A 36 7.82 3.71 15.40
CA LEU A 36 8.11 3.06 14.12
C LEU A 36 6.93 2.20 13.65
N LEU A 37 6.33 1.43 14.57
CA LEU A 37 5.18 0.59 14.26
C LEU A 37 3.97 1.42 13.79
N LYS A 38 3.73 2.57 14.43
CA LYS A 38 2.71 3.55 13.99
C LYS A 38 2.91 3.97 12.54
N ALA A 39 4.15 4.28 12.15
CA ALA A 39 4.47 4.66 10.79
C ALA A 39 4.27 3.50 9.80
N MET A 40 4.64 2.28 10.17
CA MET A 40 4.43 1.10 9.33
C MET A 40 2.94 0.83 9.10
N VAL A 41 2.13 0.77 10.17
CA VAL A 41 0.69 0.51 10.09
C VAL A 41 -0.04 1.60 9.31
N ALA A 42 0.35 2.87 9.46
CA ALA A 42 -0.27 3.98 8.74
C ALA A 42 0.04 3.98 7.22
N HIS A 43 1.06 3.24 6.79
CA HIS A 43 1.53 3.24 5.40
C HIS A 43 1.48 1.86 4.73
N SER A 44 0.96 0.83 5.41
CA SER A 44 0.88 -0.54 4.87
C SER A 44 -0.15 -0.66 3.76
N GLU A 45 -1.23 0.13 3.81
CA GLU A 45 -2.29 0.11 2.82
C GLU A 45 -3.02 1.45 2.66
N LEU A 46 -3.48 1.71 1.44
CA LEU A 46 -4.32 2.85 1.09
C LEU A 46 -5.29 2.44 -0.01
N SER A 47 -6.56 2.79 0.14
CA SER A 47 -7.61 2.49 -0.82
C SER A 47 -8.58 3.66 -0.89
N GLY A 48 -8.91 4.12 -2.09
CA GLY A 48 -9.83 5.23 -2.28
C GLY A 48 -9.76 5.89 -3.65
N PRO A 49 -10.63 6.89 -3.90
CA PRO A 49 -10.57 7.68 -5.12
C PRO A 49 -9.34 8.63 -5.07
N PRO A 50 -8.67 8.88 -6.21
CA PRO A 50 -7.44 9.68 -6.29
C PRO A 50 -7.50 11.02 -5.52
N GLU A 51 -8.61 11.73 -5.67
CA GLU A 51 -8.87 13.04 -5.06
C GLU A 51 -8.89 13.01 -3.52
N ARG A 52 -9.20 11.85 -2.91
CA ARG A 52 -9.29 11.69 -1.45
C ARG A 52 -8.12 10.92 -0.84
N LEU A 53 -7.24 10.32 -1.65
CA LEU A 53 -6.14 9.48 -1.16
C LEU A 53 -5.28 10.19 -0.10
N GLN A 54 -5.00 11.48 -0.30
CA GLN A 54 -4.22 12.27 0.66
C GLN A 54 -4.95 12.42 2.01
N ALA A 55 -6.24 12.74 1.99
CA ALA A 55 -7.03 12.87 3.21
C ALA A 55 -7.17 11.53 3.95
N ILE A 56 -7.41 10.43 3.22
CA ILE A 56 -7.48 9.07 3.80
C ILE A 56 -6.15 8.71 4.46
N ARG A 57 -5.03 9.05 3.83
CA ARG A 57 -3.69 8.84 4.41
C ARG A 57 -3.53 9.62 5.71
N ASP A 58 -3.89 10.89 5.74
CA ASP A 58 -3.75 11.73 6.92
C ASP A 58 -4.64 11.24 8.07
N GLU A 59 -5.87 10.79 7.77
CA GLU A 59 -6.76 10.14 8.73
C GLU A 59 -6.18 8.84 9.30
N LYS A 60 -5.59 7.98 8.44
CA LYS A 60 -4.90 6.76 8.89
C LYS A 60 -3.72 7.06 9.80
N VAL A 61 -2.89 8.05 9.45
CA VAL A 61 -1.77 8.50 10.30
C VAL A 61 -2.27 9.01 11.66
N ALA A 62 -3.31 9.85 11.66
CA ALA A 62 -3.90 10.37 12.89
C ALA A 62 -4.54 9.26 13.75
N CYS A 63 -5.16 8.26 13.11
CA CYS A 63 -5.72 7.09 13.78
C CYS A 63 -4.61 6.26 14.45
N ALA A 64 -3.58 5.87 13.70
CA ALA A 64 -2.45 5.08 14.20
C ALA A 64 -1.74 5.78 15.36
N HIS A 65 -1.55 7.10 15.29
CA HIS A 65 -0.92 7.88 16.34
C HIS A 65 -1.62 7.77 17.71
N LYS A 66 -2.94 7.57 17.71
CA LYS A 66 -3.77 7.44 18.93
C LYS A 66 -3.82 6.00 19.48
N LYS A 67 -3.29 5.02 18.75
CA LYS A 67 -3.30 3.60 19.17
C LYS A 67 -2.11 3.29 20.07
N THR A 68 -2.33 2.34 20.98
CA THR A 68 -1.29 1.78 21.86
C THR A 68 -0.57 0.64 21.16
N LEU A 69 0.62 0.30 21.65
CA LEU A 69 1.42 -0.83 21.14
C LEU A 69 0.60 -2.12 20.92
N GLY A 70 -0.22 -2.53 21.88
CA GLY A 70 -1.03 -3.75 21.74
C GLY A 70 -2.04 -3.71 20.59
N THR A 71 -2.71 -2.56 20.39
CA THR A 71 -3.62 -2.40 19.25
C THR A 71 -2.86 -2.35 17.93
N LEU A 72 -1.72 -1.69 17.89
CA LEU A 72 -0.88 -1.60 16.69
C LEU A 72 -0.31 -2.96 16.29
N VAL A 73 0.06 -3.80 17.24
CA VAL A 73 0.48 -5.19 16.99
C VAL A 73 -0.65 -5.96 16.32
N GLY A 74 -1.88 -5.86 16.82
CA GLY A 74 -3.05 -6.46 16.17
C GLY A 74 -3.23 -5.98 14.73
N MET A 75 -3.20 -4.66 14.52
CA MET A 75 -3.31 -4.07 13.18
C MET A 75 -2.20 -4.54 12.23
N LEU A 76 -0.96 -4.67 12.71
CA LEU A 76 0.16 -5.18 11.91
C LEU A 76 -0.05 -6.66 11.54
N THR A 77 -0.45 -7.49 12.51
CA THR A 77 -0.69 -8.92 12.28
C THR A 77 -1.85 -9.17 11.31
N GLU A 78 -2.87 -8.32 11.30
CA GLU A 78 -4.02 -8.42 10.41
C GLU A 78 -3.74 -7.88 9.00
N SER A 79 -3.04 -6.75 8.88
CA SER A 79 -2.90 -6.04 7.59
C SER A 79 -1.58 -6.33 6.86
N TYR A 80 -0.49 -6.52 7.60
CA TYR A 80 0.86 -6.61 7.03
C TYR A 80 1.38 -8.06 6.95
N LEU A 81 1.07 -8.91 7.92
CA LEU A 81 1.52 -10.32 7.89
C LEU A 81 0.53 -11.18 7.09
N LYS A 82 1.04 -11.96 6.13
CA LYS A 82 0.23 -12.83 5.27
C LYS A 82 0.75 -14.26 5.28
N LEU A 83 -0.17 -15.23 5.28
CA LEU A 83 0.12 -16.64 5.05
C LEU A 83 0.04 -16.97 3.55
N PRO A 84 0.80 -17.94 3.02
CA PRO A 84 0.97 -18.13 1.58
C PRO A 84 -0.32 -18.58 0.87
N ASP A 85 -1.18 -19.33 1.56
CA ASP A 85 -2.39 -19.95 0.98
C ASP A 85 -3.67 -19.11 1.16
N LEU A 86 -3.57 -17.91 1.72
CA LEU A 86 -4.69 -16.97 1.72
C LEU A 86 -4.71 -16.24 0.39
N ALA A 87 -5.50 -16.77 -0.56
CA ALA A 87 -5.81 -16.06 -1.80
C ALA A 87 -6.29 -14.65 -1.45
N ASP A 88 -5.77 -13.64 -2.13
CA ASP A 88 -6.37 -12.31 -2.07
C ASP A 88 -7.76 -12.45 -2.71
N GLU A 89 -8.79 -12.58 -1.87
CA GLU A 89 -10.16 -12.34 -2.30
C GLU A 89 -10.15 -10.94 -2.93
N PRO A 90 -10.42 -10.81 -4.24
CA PRO A 90 -10.52 -9.49 -4.83
C PRO A 90 -11.64 -8.77 -4.07
N GLU A 91 -11.29 -7.72 -3.32
CA GLU A 91 -12.29 -6.79 -2.77
C GLU A 91 -13.18 -6.40 -3.94
N GLN A 92 -14.42 -6.90 -3.94
CA GLN A 92 -15.35 -6.67 -5.03
C GLN A 92 -15.56 -5.16 -5.09
N ALA A 93 -14.94 -4.52 -6.07
CA ALA A 93 -15.19 -3.13 -6.36
C ALA A 93 -16.64 -3.05 -6.84
N GLU A 94 -17.51 -2.49 -6.01
CA GLU A 94 -18.83 -2.03 -6.43
C GLU A 94 -18.64 -1.25 -7.74
N PRO A 95 -19.42 -1.55 -8.80
CA PRO A 95 -19.28 -0.84 -10.06
C PRO A 95 -19.57 0.64 -9.83
N SER A 96 -18.51 1.43 -9.81
CA SER A 96 -18.53 2.86 -9.61
C SER A 96 -17.96 3.53 -10.85
N ASP A 97 -18.59 4.61 -11.29
CA ASP A 97 -18.09 5.45 -12.39
C ASP A 97 -16.81 6.24 -12.00
N GLN A 98 -16.32 6.06 -10.76
CA GLN A 98 -15.15 6.75 -10.24
C GLN A 98 -13.90 5.85 -10.27
N ILE A 99 -12.77 6.41 -10.71
CA ILE A 99 -11.46 5.75 -10.61
C ILE A 99 -11.17 5.43 -9.14
N TRP A 100 -10.87 4.17 -8.88
CA TRP A 100 -10.51 3.68 -7.55
C TRP A 100 -9.07 3.16 -7.57
N ILE A 101 -8.27 3.58 -6.60
CA ILE A 101 -6.88 3.13 -6.45
C ILE A 101 -6.75 2.45 -5.09
N SER A 102 -6.23 1.24 -5.09
CA SER A 102 -5.87 0.50 -3.88
C SER A 102 -4.44 0.00 -3.99
N PHE A 103 -3.69 0.11 -2.88
CA PHE A 103 -2.44 -0.59 -2.70
C PHE A 103 -2.37 -1.18 -1.30
N ARG A 104 -1.74 -2.34 -1.20
CA ARG A 104 -1.45 -3.02 0.06
C ARG A 104 -0.06 -3.62 -0.01
N CYS A 105 0.73 -3.43 1.05
CA CYS A 105 2.06 -3.99 1.22
C CYS A 105 2.00 -5.03 2.32
N GLN A 106 2.38 -6.26 2.00
CA GLN A 106 2.32 -7.40 2.92
C GLN A 106 3.64 -8.17 2.89
N MET A 107 3.94 -8.81 4.00
CA MET A 107 5.04 -9.73 4.18
C MET A 107 4.47 -11.14 4.31
N GLU A 108 4.75 -11.95 3.31
CA GLU A 108 4.40 -13.37 3.32
C GLU A 108 5.37 -14.14 4.21
N LEU A 109 4.82 -14.99 5.09
CA LEU A 109 5.56 -15.83 6.02
C LEU A 109 5.03 -17.27 5.95
N SER A 110 5.89 -18.25 6.21
CA SER A 110 5.41 -19.62 6.46
C SER A 110 4.59 -19.67 7.76
N GLU A 111 3.77 -20.72 7.94
CA GLU A 111 2.96 -20.88 9.15
C GLU A 111 3.79 -20.84 10.44
N GLU A 112 4.96 -21.51 10.43
CA GLU A 112 5.91 -21.52 11.54
C GLU A 112 6.40 -20.10 11.86
N HIS A 113 6.97 -19.39 10.87
CA HIS A 113 7.47 -18.04 11.08
C HIS A 113 6.36 -17.04 11.44
N TYR A 114 5.13 -17.24 10.96
CA TYR A 114 3.98 -16.43 11.34
C TYR A 114 3.64 -16.60 12.82
N ALA A 115 3.58 -17.84 13.31
CA ALA A 115 3.31 -18.14 14.71
C ALA A 115 4.42 -17.60 15.63
N GLU A 116 5.69 -17.80 15.26
CA GLU A 116 6.84 -17.25 15.96
C GLU A 116 6.80 -15.71 16.01
N THR A 117 6.54 -15.08 14.87
CA THR A 117 6.42 -13.62 14.78
C THR A 117 5.30 -13.09 15.67
N LYS A 118 4.14 -13.75 15.67
CA LYS A 118 3.01 -13.35 16.52
C LYS A 118 3.33 -13.52 18.01
N ALA A 119 4.03 -14.59 18.37
CA ALA A 119 4.49 -14.81 19.74
C ALA A 119 5.50 -13.74 20.17
N ALA A 120 6.47 -13.40 19.32
CA ALA A 120 7.45 -12.33 19.52
C ALA A 120 6.79 -10.96 19.73
N LEU A 121 5.81 -10.60 18.89
CA LEU A 121 5.06 -9.35 19.05
C LEU A 121 4.25 -9.32 20.36
N LYS A 122 3.69 -10.47 20.77
CA LYS A 122 2.98 -10.60 22.06
C LYS A 122 3.93 -10.44 23.25
N GLU A 123 5.11 -11.06 23.20
CA GLU A 123 6.14 -10.92 24.23
C GLU A 123 6.47 -9.44 24.48
N LEU A 124 6.62 -8.65 23.42
CA LEU A 124 6.90 -7.22 23.56
C LEU A 124 5.75 -6.44 24.24
N VAL A 125 4.50 -6.78 23.94
CA VAL A 125 3.33 -6.17 24.58
C VAL A 125 3.26 -6.54 26.06
N ASP A 126 3.51 -7.81 26.38
CA ASP A 126 3.53 -8.31 27.75
C ASP A 126 4.67 -7.64 28.53
N LEU A 127 5.88 -7.55 27.96
CA LEU A 127 7.03 -6.89 28.57
C LEU A 127 6.76 -5.39 28.84
N ARG A 128 6.14 -4.69 27.89
CA ARG A 128 5.72 -3.29 28.12
C ARG A 128 4.74 -3.19 29.29
N ASN A 129 3.80 -4.12 29.41
CA ASN A 129 2.81 -4.09 30.49
C ASN A 129 3.46 -4.43 31.84
N GLU A 130 4.37 -5.40 31.88
CA GLU A 130 5.16 -5.73 33.08
C GLU A 130 5.95 -4.50 33.56
N LEU A 131 6.71 -3.85 32.67
CA LEU A 131 7.52 -2.68 33.03
C LEU A 131 6.70 -1.47 33.50
N VAL A 132 5.50 -1.29 32.98
CA VAL A 132 4.64 -0.14 33.31
C VAL A 132 3.76 -0.38 34.53
N HIS A 133 3.23 -1.60 34.70
CA HIS A 133 2.18 -1.88 35.68
C HIS A 133 2.61 -2.82 36.81
N HIS A 134 3.60 -3.68 36.59
CA HIS A 134 3.97 -4.75 37.54
C HIS A 134 5.40 -4.62 38.07
N PHE A 135 6.20 -3.70 37.54
CA PHE A 135 7.59 -3.49 37.94
C PHE A 135 7.77 -3.17 39.44
N LEU A 136 7.06 -2.17 39.96
CA LEU A 136 7.18 -1.76 41.37
C LEU A 136 6.64 -2.79 42.37
N PRO A 137 5.50 -3.48 42.11
CA PRO A 137 5.07 -4.60 42.94
C PRO A 137 6.04 -5.80 42.93
N ARG A 138 6.79 -6.00 41.85
CA ARG A 138 7.68 -7.16 41.67
C ARG A 138 9.02 -6.99 42.38
N PHE A 139 9.59 -5.79 42.39
CA PHE A 139 10.92 -5.53 42.95
C PHE A 139 10.86 -4.54 44.11
N ASP A 140 11.39 -4.93 45.26
CA ASP A 140 11.56 -4.03 46.38
C ASP A 140 12.75 -3.08 46.16
N LEU A 141 12.47 -1.88 45.68
CA LEU A 141 13.50 -0.87 45.42
C LEU A 141 14.08 -0.26 46.70
N TRP A 142 13.64 -0.67 47.89
CA TRP A 142 14.18 -0.20 49.16
C TRP A 142 15.21 -1.16 49.77
N SER A 143 15.47 -2.29 49.10
CA SER A 143 16.55 -3.21 49.47
C SER A 143 17.64 -3.28 48.40
N VAL A 144 18.86 -3.58 48.84
CA VAL A 144 20.01 -3.78 47.95
C VAL A 144 19.73 -4.94 46.98
N ASP A 145 19.25 -6.07 47.50
CA ASP A 145 18.94 -7.27 46.68
C ASP A 145 17.80 -7.01 45.68
N GLY A 146 16.76 -6.28 46.09
CA GLY A 146 15.66 -5.92 45.20
C GLY A 146 16.10 -4.97 44.09
N CYS A 147 16.98 -4.00 44.39
CA CYS A 147 17.57 -3.15 43.34
C CYS A 147 18.49 -3.93 42.39
N ALA A 148 19.32 -4.85 42.90
CA ALA A 148 20.20 -5.67 42.07
C ALA A 148 19.41 -6.60 41.14
N ALA A 149 18.34 -7.23 41.64
CA ALA A 149 17.44 -8.06 40.84
C ALA A 149 16.70 -7.23 39.77
N ALA A 150 16.23 -6.03 40.13
CA ALA A 150 15.58 -5.11 39.19
C ALA A 150 16.54 -4.65 38.09
N GLU A 151 17.79 -4.37 38.44
CA GLU A 151 18.83 -4.00 37.47
C GLU A 151 19.09 -5.10 36.43
N SER A 152 19.30 -6.34 36.88
CA SER A 152 19.50 -7.49 35.99
C SER A 152 18.30 -7.68 35.05
N TYR A 153 17.10 -7.64 35.61
CA TYR A 153 15.86 -7.77 34.82
C TYR A 153 15.71 -6.67 33.77
N LEU A 154 16.10 -5.43 34.08
CA LEU A 154 16.03 -4.32 33.15
C LEU A 154 17.09 -4.38 32.04
N ASP A 155 18.24 -4.99 32.28
CA ASP A 155 19.22 -5.25 31.22
C ASP A 155 18.70 -6.32 30.25
N GLU A 156 18.21 -7.45 30.78
CA GLU A 156 17.59 -8.51 29.96
C GLU A 156 16.39 -7.98 29.17
N SER A 157 15.51 -7.22 29.82
CA SER A 157 14.36 -6.57 29.17
C SER A 157 14.80 -5.64 28.05
N TYR A 158 15.87 -4.86 28.26
CA TYR A 158 16.38 -3.96 27.25
C TYR A 158 16.91 -4.71 26.03
N GLU A 159 17.67 -5.80 26.23
CA GLU A 159 18.17 -6.64 25.14
C GLU A 159 17.02 -7.22 24.30
N THR A 160 15.97 -7.74 24.95
CA THR A 160 14.77 -8.23 24.26
C THR A 160 14.09 -7.11 23.45
N ILE A 161 13.87 -5.93 24.04
CA ILE A 161 13.22 -4.80 23.35
C ILE A 161 14.08 -4.34 22.16
N ASP A 162 15.40 -4.26 22.33
CA ASP A 162 16.32 -3.83 21.27
C ASP A 162 16.32 -4.83 20.11
N GLY A 163 16.37 -6.13 20.39
CA GLY A 163 16.25 -7.18 19.38
C GLY A 163 14.97 -7.05 18.56
N HIS A 164 13.82 -6.90 19.23
CA HIS A 164 12.54 -6.65 18.55
C HIS A 164 12.55 -5.37 17.72
N TYR A 165 13.15 -4.29 18.23
CA TYR A 165 13.27 -3.02 17.50
C TYR A 165 14.13 -3.12 16.25
N LEU A 166 15.25 -3.86 16.30
CA LEU A 166 16.10 -4.10 15.14
C LEU A 166 15.35 -4.85 14.04
N THR A 167 14.62 -5.91 14.41
CA THR A 167 13.75 -6.66 13.49
C THR A 167 12.70 -5.76 12.85
N LEU A 168 11.97 -4.98 13.65
CA LEU A 168 10.94 -4.06 13.13
C LEU A 168 11.56 -3.02 12.18
N ARG A 169 12.76 -2.51 12.51
CA ARG A 169 13.48 -1.55 11.67
C ARG A 169 13.85 -2.14 10.32
N ASP A 170 14.24 -3.41 10.27
CA ASP A 170 14.56 -4.06 9.00
C ASP A 170 13.31 -4.33 8.16
N TRP A 171 12.18 -4.65 8.79
CA TRP A 171 10.88 -4.68 8.09
C TRP A 171 10.51 -3.30 7.53
N ALA A 172 10.64 -2.25 8.32
CA ALA A 172 10.34 -0.88 7.87
C ALA A 172 11.21 -0.46 6.66
N LYS A 173 12.50 -0.82 6.65
CA LYS A 173 13.38 -0.59 5.50
C LYS A 173 12.93 -1.37 4.27
N SER A 174 12.58 -2.65 4.43
CA SER A 174 12.11 -3.49 3.32
C SER A 174 10.81 -2.94 2.72
N MET A 175 9.87 -2.53 3.57
CA MET A 175 8.63 -1.88 3.17
C MET A 175 8.89 -0.56 2.43
N ASP A 176 9.83 0.26 2.91
CA ASP A 176 10.18 1.52 2.24
C ASP A 176 10.82 1.28 0.87
N LYS A 177 11.74 0.30 0.77
CA LYS A 177 12.33 -0.11 -0.50
C LYS A 177 11.28 -0.62 -1.48
N ALA A 178 10.33 -1.43 -1.03
CA ALA A 178 9.22 -1.91 -1.87
C ALA A 178 8.37 -0.74 -2.38
N ARG A 179 8.05 0.23 -1.52
CA ARG A 179 7.33 1.46 -1.92
C ARG A 179 8.10 2.30 -2.94
N GLN A 180 9.41 2.46 -2.77
CA GLN A 180 10.25 3.18 -3.73
C GLN A 180 10.28 2.48 -5.10
N LEU A 181 10.43 1.15 -5.12
CA LEU A 181 10.39 0.36 -6.35
C LEU A 181 9.02 0.48 -7.04
N MET A 182 7.93 0.35 -6.30
CA MET A 182 6.58 0.54 -6.82
C MET A 182 6.38 1.94 -7.40
N ALA A 183 6.80 2.99 -6.69
CA ALA A 183 6.71 4.35 -7.17
C ALA A 183 7.51 4.56 -8.47
N SER A 184 8.70 3.97 -8.57
CA SER A 184 9.51 4.02 -9.80
C SER A 184 8.85 3.29 -10.97
N PHE A 185 8.17 2.16 -10.70
CA PHE A 185 7.43 1.42 -11.70
C PHE A 185 6.19 2.17 -12.18
N ILE A 186 5.42 2.78 -11.28
CA ILE A 186 4.24 3.59 -11.64
C ILE A 186 4.62 4.79 -12.52
N GLN A 187 5.82 5.34 -12.35
CA GLN A 187 6.34 6.43 -13.17
C GLN A 187 6.92 5.97 -14.51
N SER A 188 7.00 4.66 -14.73
CA SER A 188 7.61 4.09 -15.93
C SER A 188 6.64 4.10 -17.10
N LYS A 189 7.21 4.11 -18.31
CA LYS A 189 6.42 4.08 -19.55
C LYS A 189 5.67 2.76 -19.68
N GLU A 190 6.24 1.66 -19.18
CA GLU A 190 5.62 0.34 -19.19
C GLU A 190 4.31 0.34 -18.38
N TYR A 191 4.28 1.02 -17.24
CA TYR A 191 3.05 1.16 -16.44
C TYR A 191 2.03 2.07 -17.15
N GLU A 192 2.46 3.20 -17.71
CA GLU A 192 1.59 4.06 -18.52
C GLU A 192 0.98 3.29 -19.70
N ASP A 193 1.80 2.53 -20.42
CA ASP A 193 1.37 1.73 -21.55
C ASP A 193 0.36 0.66 -21.13
N ALA A 194 0.60 -0.04 -20.03
CA ALA A 194 -0.33 -1.05 -19.52
C ALA A 194 -1.66 -0.47 -19.03
N VAL A 195 -1.63 0.61 -18.23
CA VAL A 195 -2.82 1.13 -17.53
C VAL A 195 -3.59 2.14 -18.37
N VAL A 196 -2.90 3.05 -19.05
CA VAL A 196 -3.54 4.11 -19.85
C VAL A 196 -3.78 3.64 -21.29
N ASN A 197 -2.78 2.99 -21.88
CA ASN A 197 -2.87 2.57 -23.28
C ASN A 197 -3.42 1.14 -23.41
N GLY A 198 -3.47 0.33 -22.36
CA GLY A 198 -3.89 -1.07 -22.46
C GLY A 198 -2.92 -1.92 -23.28
N ILE A 199 -1.65 -1.54 -23.36
CA ILE A 199 -0.58 -2.23 -24.08
C ILE A 199 0.29 -2.95 -23.04
N TRP A 200 0.24 -4.28 -23.04
CA TRP A 200 1.02 -5.11 -22.14
C TRP A 200 2.50 -5.15 -22.55
N GLY A 201 3.37 -5.58 -21.63
CA GLY A 201 4.83 -5.61 -21.84
C GLY A 201 5.30 -6.52 -22.99
N ASP A 202 4.45 -7.45 -23.44
CA ASP A 202 4.68 -8.30 -24.61
C ASP A 202 4.20 -7.65 -25.94
N GLY A 203 3.62 -6.44 -25.87
CA GLY A 203 3.03 -5.73 -27.00
C GLY A 203 1.57 -6.08 -27.29
N THR A 204 0.96 -7.00 -26.53
CA THR A 204 -0.47 -7.34 -26.67
C THR A 204 -1.34 -6.17 -26.24
N VAL A 205 -2.43 -5.90 -26.96
CA VAL A 205 -3.35 -4.79 -26.66
C VAL A 205 -4.66 -5.32 -26.08
N HIS A 206 -5.05 -4.84 -24.90
CA HIS A 206 -6.38 -5.02 -24.36
C HIS A 206 -7.34 -3.98 -24.95
N TRP A 207 -7.88 -4.30 -26.13
CA TRP A 207 -8.73 -3.39 -26.91
C TRP A 207 -9.95 -2.82 -26.18
N PRO A 208 -10.68 -3.54 -25.31
CA PRO A 208 -11.85 -2.98 -24.63
C PRO A 208 -11.52 -1.78 -23.75
N SER A 209 -10.34 -1.72 -23.14
CA SER A 209 -9.91 -0.65 -22.23
C SER A 209 -8.71 0.14 -22.72
N SER A 210 -8.30 -0.01 -23.99
CA SER A 210 -7.16 0.73 -24.52
C SER A 210 -7.48 2.22 -24.68
N GLY A 211 -6.45 3.06 -24.55
CA GLY A 211 -6.60 4.51 -24.68
C GLY A 211 -7.23 4.89 -26.03
N ILE A 212 -6.80 4.25 -27.12
CA ILE A 212 -7.30 4.55 -28.46
C ILE A 212 -8.76 4.18 -28.69
N THR A 213 -9.26 3.07 -28.11
CA THR A 213 -10.69 2.75 -28.20
C THR A 213 -11.51 3.64 -27.28
N THR A 214 -10.98 4.04 -26.13
CA THR A 214 -11.60 5.01 -25.23
C THR A 214 -11.76 6.37 -25.93
N CYS A 215 -10.72 6.86 -26.61
CA CYS A 215 -10.80 8.08 -27.42
C CYS A 215 -11.85 7.98 -28.55
N LEU A 216 -11.99 6.82 -29.20
CA LEU A 216 -13.02 6.61 -30.22
C LEU A 216 -14.43 6.63 -29.62
N ARG A 217 -14.65 6.02 -28.45
CA ARG A 217 -15.94 6.08 -27.75
C ARG A 217 -16.26 7.51 -27.30
N GLU A 218 -15.27 8.26 -26.82
CA GLU A 218 -15.46 9.66 -26.44
C GLU A 218 -15.72 10.57 -27.65
N ALA A 219 -15.06 10.32 -28.78
CA ALA A 219 -15.37 11.00 -30.03
C ALA A 219 -16.80 10.69 -30.49
N GLU A 220 -17.27 9.45 -30.31
CA GLU A 220 -18.65 9.05 -30.58
C GLU A 220 -19.65 9.81 -29.71
N THR A 221 -19.42 9.95 -28.40
CA THR A 221 -20.35 10.70 -27.53
C THR A 221 -20.43 12.19 -27.89
N LYS A 222 -19.37 12.76 -28.48
CA LYS A 222 -19.31 14.18 -28.86
C LYS A 222 -19.77 14.50 -30.28
N LEU A 223 -19.56 13.58 -31.22
CA LEU A 223 -19.67 13.86 -32.66
C LEU A 223 -20.71 12.98 -33.39
N ALA A 224 -21.37 12.04 -32.71
CA ALA A 224 -22.33 11.15 -33.35
C ALA A 224 -23.51 11.92 -33.97
N GLN A 225 -23.84 11.58 -35.21
CA GLN A 225 -25.00 12.06 -35.95
C GLN A 225 -25.90 10.87 -36.24
N ALA A 226 -27.11 10.87 -35.70
CA ALA A 226 -28.06 9.75 -35.82
C ALA A 226 -27.44 8.38 -35.44
N GLY A 227 -26.63 8.35 -34.38
CA GLY A 227 -25.99 7.13 -33.87
C GLY A 227 -24.80 6.62 -34.67
N TRP A 228 -24.24 7.44 -35.57
CA TRP A 228 -23.02 7.16 -36.32
C TRP A 228 -22.06 8.34 -36.29
N THR A 229 -20.77 8.10 -36.19
CA THR A 229 -19.75 9.14 -36.10
C THR A 229 -18.89 9.17 -37.37
N PRO A 230 -18.70 10.33 -38.03
CA PRO A 230 -17.77 10.44 -39.15
C PRO A 230 -16.34 10.17 -38.68
N LEU A 231 -15.70 9.13 -39.23
CA LEU A 231 -14.36 8.72 -38.82
C LEU A 231 -13.32 9.83 -39.02
N PHE A 232 -13.44 10.62 -40.07
CA PHE A 232 -12.52 11.73 -40.33
C PHE A 232 -12.61 12.83 -39.26
N GLU A 233 -13.82 13.21 -38.84
CA GLU A 233 -14.02 14.20 -37.78
C GLU A 233 -13.53 13.69 -36.44
N ALA A 234 -13.81 12.42 -36.12
CA ALA A 234 -13.28 11.78 -34.92
C ALA A 234 -11.74 11.77 -34.90
N ILE A 235 -11.08 11.40 -36.01
CA ILE A 235 -9.61 11.43 -36.09
C ILE A 235 -9.07 12.84 -35.87
N HIS A 236 -9.68 13.86 -36.47
CA HIS A 236 -9.24 15.24 -36.29
C HIS A 236 -9.42 15.71 -34.85
N TRP A 237 -10.54 15.36 -34.22
CA TRP A 237 -10.82 15.68 -32.83
C TRP A 237 -9.85 14.96 -31.88
N ILE A 238 -9.57 13.67 -32.10
CA ILE A 238 -8.61 12.90 -31.29
C ILE A 238 -7.20 13.48 -31.46
N ALA A 239 -6.76 13.76 -32.69
CA ALA A 239 -5.43 14.33 -32.93
C ALA A 239 -5.21 15.69 -32.24
N LYS A 240 -6.29 16.45 -32.01
CA LYS A 240 -6.25 17.72 -31.27
C LYS A 240 -6.29 17.53 -29.75
N THR A 241 -7.05 16.55 -29.27
CA THR A 241 -7.34 16.37 -27.83
C THR A 241 -6.32 15.44 -27.16
N TYR A 242 -5.89 14.39 -27.87
CA TYR A 242 -4.99 13.32 -27.42
C TYR A 242 -3.93 13.03 -28.51
N PRO A 243 -3.00 13.96 -28.77
CA PRO A 243 -2.02 13.84 -29.86
C PRO A 243 -1.11 12.61 -29.73
N GLU A 244 -0.97 12.06 -28.53
CA GLU A 244 -0.20 10.86 -28.21
C GLU A 244 -0.87 9.56 -28.69
N GLN A 245 -2.19 9.57 -28.86
CA GLN A 245 -3.00 8.42 -29.28
C GLN A 245 -2.95 8.25 -30.80
N THR A 246 -2.02 7.42 -31.26
CA THR A 246 -1.81 7.16 -32.68
C THR A 246 -1.94 5.67 -33.01
N PRO A 247 -2.46 5.29 -34.18
CA PRO A 247 -2.55 3.88 -34.59
C PRO A 247 -1.21 3.14 -34.48
N LYS A 248 -0.10 3.80 -34.82
CA LYS A 248 1.24 3.21 -34.79
C LYS A 248 1.65 2.74 -33.40
N ARG A 249 1.21 3.43 -32.33
CA ARG A 249 1.48 3.02 -30.95
C ARG A 249 0.93 1.62 -30.66
N TYR A 250 -0.16 1.25 -31.32
CA TYR A 250 -0.87 -0.03 -31.16
C TYR A 250 -0.53 -1.03 -32.27
N GLY A 251 0.60 -0.88 -32.97
CA GLY A 251 0.98 -1.73 -34.10
C GLY A 251 0.11 -1.56 -35.36
N CYS A 252 -0.80 -0.57 -35.38
CA CYS A 252 -1.74 -0.37 -36.47
C CYS A 252 -1.26 0.68 -37.48
N GLY A 253 -1.26 0.34 -38.77
CA GLY A 253 -0.94 1.30 -39.84
C GLY A 253 -1.96 2.43 -40.07
N SER A 254 -3.21 2.30 -39.62
CA SER A 254 -4.24 3.33 -39.78
C SER A 254 -5.39 3.21 -38.77
N TRP A 255 -6.21 4.25 -38.60
CA TRP A 255 -7.41 4.22 -37.76
C TRP A 255 -8.45 3.17 -38.18
N ARG A 256 -8.52 2.84 -39.48
CA ARG A 256 -9.35 1.73 -39.97
C ARG A 256 -8.83 0.38 -39.52
N HIS A 257 -7.51 0.22 -39.50
CA HIS A 257 -6.85 -0.96 -38.98
C HIS A 257 -7.14 -1.12 -37.47
N VAL A 258 -7.10 -0.03 -36.69
CA VAL A 258 -7.50 -0.04 -35.27
C VAL A 258 -8.95 -0.50 -35.07
N ILE A 259 -9.89 0.04 -35.85
CA ILE A 259 -11.30 -0.38 -35.74
C ILE A 259 -11.47 -1.86 -36.09
N HIS A 260 -10.74 -2.34 -37.10
CA HIS A 260 -10.76 -3.76 -37.47
C HIS A 260 -10.15 -4.64 -36.37
N GLU A 261 -8.92 -4.38 -35.92
CA GLU A 261 -8.24 -5.21 -34.92
C GLU A 261 -8.93 -5.18 -33.56
N SER A 262 -9.47 -4.02 -33.17
CA SER A 262 -10.12 -3.90 -31.87
C SER A 262 -11.42 -4.68 -31.75
N GLN A 263 -12.11 -4.94 -32.87
CA GLN A 263 -13.46 -5.54 -32.92
C GLN A 263 -14.46 -4.84 -31.98
N GLN A 264 -14.21 -3.59 -31.56
CA GLN A 264 -15.08 -2.84 -30.64
C GLN A 264 -16.13 -1.99 -31.37
N PHE A 265 -15.96 -1.77 -32.67
CA PHE A 265 -16.79 -0.86 -33.46
C PHE A 265 -17.28 -1.52 -34.75
N GLU A 266 -18.36 -0.99 -35.31
CA GLU A 266 -18.86 -1.30 -36.65
C GLU A 266 -18.53 -0.16 -37.61
N ILE A 267 -18.33 -0.45 -38.89
CA ILE A 267 -18.06 0.57 -39.93
C ILE A 267 -19.16 0.56 -41.00
N ARG A 268 -19.59 1.75 -41.43
CA ARG A 268 -20.43 1.96 -42.62
C ARG A 268 -19.76 2.91 -43.60
N LYS A 269 -19.79 2.58 -44.89
CA LYS A 269 -19.35 3.47 -45.98
C LYS A 269 -20.58 4.10 -46.63
N GLN A 270 -20.57 5.42 -46.83
CA GLN A 270 -21.65 6.15 -47.50
C GLN A 270 -21.07 7.08 -48.55
N SER A 271 -21.53 6.94 -49.79
CA SER A 271 -21.14 7.84 -50.89
C SER A 271 -21.93 9.13 -50.80
N GLN A 272 -21.24 10.28 -50.79
CA GLN A 272 -21.92 11.57 -50.92
C GLN A 272 -22.40 11.77 -52.37
N ALA A 273 -23.67 12.16 -52.51
CA ALA A 273 -24.37 12.29 -53.79
C ALA A 273 -23.74 13.34 -54.73
N ASP A 274 -23.07 14.36 -54.19
CA ASP A 274 -22.60 15.50 -55.00
C ASP A 274 -21.14 15.41 -55.48
N ASN A 275 -20.25 14.64 -54.84
CA ASN A 275 -18.81 14.66 -55.14
C ASN A 275 -18.11 13.29 -55.19
N GLY A 276 -18.83 12.17 -55.05
CA GLY A 276 -18.24 10.82 -55.10
C GLY A 276 -17.31 10.44 -53.94
N ALA A 277 -17.06 11.36 -53.00
CA ALA A 277 -16.26 11.09 -51.81
C ALA A 277 -16.99 10.08 -50.90
N THR A 278 -16.33 8.95 -50.63
CA THR A 278 -16.84 7.94 -49.71
C THR A 278 -16.53 8.35 -48.27
N VAL A 279 -17.56 8.74 -47.52
CA VAL A 279 -17.44 9.04 -46.09
C VAL A 279 -17.57 7.74 -45.31
N VAL A 280 -16.71 7.58 -44.31
CA VAL A 280 -16.70 6.39 -43.46
C VAL A 280 -17.13 6.75 -42.07
N TRP A 281 -18.11 6.00 -41.60
CA TRP A 281 -18.80 6.18 -40.35
C TRP A 281 -18.50 4.99 -39.45
N TYR A 282 -18.45 5.20 -38.14
CA TYR A 282 -18.34 4.14 -37.17
C TYR A 282 -19.28 4.37 -35.98
N ARG A 283 -19.54 3.29 -35.24
CA ARG A 283 -20.26 3.31 -33.96
C ARG A 283 -19.78 2.16 -33.08
N SER A 284 -19.93 2.29 -31.76
CA SER A 284 -19.63 1.19 -30.84
C SER A 284 -20.53 -0.01 -31.12
N ARG A 285 -19.96 -1.22 -31.06
CA ARG A 285 -20.78 -2.43 -31.05
C ARG A 285 -21.62 -2.46 -29.77
N PRO A 286 -22.89 -2.91 -29.85
CA PRO A 286 -23.64 -3.17 -28.63
C PRO A 286 -22.86 -4.18 -27.78
N ARG A 287 -22.72 -3.92 -26.48
CA ARG A 287 -22.17 -4.92 -25.55
C ARG A 287 -23.05 -6.15 -25.68
N GLU A 288 -22.51 -7.26 -26.17
CA GLU A 288 -23.18 -8.55 -26.00
C GLU A 288 -23.23 -8.78 -24.49
N THR A 289 -24.40 -8.56 -23.89
CA THR A 289 -24.72 -9.16 -22.61
C THR A 289 -24.58 -10.64 -22.85
N SER A 290 -23.51 -11.24 -22.33
CA SER A 290 -23.36 -12.69 -22.23
C SER A 290 -24.70 -13.24 -21.75
N LYS A 291 -25.44 -13.86 -22.66
CA LYS A 291 -26.54 -14.72 -22.28
C LYS A 291 -25.89 -15.86 -21.52
N GLU A 292 -25.99 -15.80 -20.21
CA GLU A 292 -25.91 -16.97 -19.38
C GLU A 292 -26.90 -18.02 -19.88
N GLN A 293 -26.41 -19.26 -19.92
CA GLN A 293 -27.12 -20.51 -19.65
C GLN A 293 -28.05 -21.04 -20.75
N GLU A 294 -27.59 -22.13 -21.38
CA GLU A 294 -28.15 -23.46 -21.09
C GLU A 294 -27.03 -24.41 -20.64
#